data_AF-A0A2T4V0Y6-F1
#
_entry.id   AF-A0A2T4V0Y6-F1
#
_cell.length_a   1.000
_cell.length_b   1.000
_cell.length_c   1.000
_cell.angle_alpha   90.00
_cell.angle_beta   90.00
_cell.angle_gamma   90.00
#
_symmetry.space_group_name_H-M   'P 1'
#
loop_
_entity.id
_entity.type
_entity.pdbx_description
1 polymer ?
#
loop_
_entity_poly.entity_id
_entity_poly.type
_entity_poly.pdbx_seq_one_letter_code
_entity_poly.pdbx_strand_id
1 'polypeptide(L)'
;MRGPPSPGDAAFCRDCGARAVKTCGQCSAHIQGVRIPPLHTRRDFSMLPSPEAQPYRIPAHCPQCGHAYPWTEARLKAAAELVDLAEALSAEERAQLKADLPALANEGPQSPVTAQRWKKGLAKVGGDLYGVRMKVLGDLVTASVKGQLGM
;
A
#
# COMPACT_ATOMS: atom_id res chain seq x y z
N MET A 1 -2.54 34.38 -16.33
CA MET A 1 -2.22 33.63 -15.10
C MET A 1 -2.46 32.15 -15.38
N ARG A 2 -1.43 31.31 -15.46
CA ARG A 2 -1.62 29.87 -15.65
C ARG A 2 -2.09 29.28 -14.31
N GLY A 3 -3.24 28.62 -14.29
CA GLY A 3 -3.76 27.96 -13.09
C GLY A 3 -2.79 26.89 -12.57
N PRO A 4 -2.91 26.46 -11.30
CA PRO A 4 -2.07 25.40 -10.76
C PRO A 4 -2.21 24.15 -11.63
N PRO A 5 -1.10 23.43 -11.93
CA PRO A 5 -1.15 22.23 -12.75
C PRO A 5 -2.08 21.21 -12.12
N SER A 6 -2.89 20.56 -12.96
CA SER A 6 -3.68 19.39 -12.60
C SER A 6 -2.78 18.37 -11.87
N PRO A 7 -3.26 17.69 -10.82
CA PRO A 7 -2.44 16.70 -10.09
C PRO A 7 -1.91 15.55 -10.98
N GLY A 8 -2.44 15.37 -12.19
CA GLY A 8 -1.95 14.42 -13.19
C GLY A 8 -0.71 14.86 -13.99
N ASP A 9 -0.24 16.10 -13.87
CA ASP A 9 0.87 16.66 -14.68
C ASP A 9 2.15 16.94 -13.88
N ALA A 10 2.15 16.70 -12.58
CA ALA A 10 3.33 16.88 -11.75
C ALA A 10 4.39 15.82 -12.11
N ALA A 11 5.64 16.25 -12.34
CA ALA A 11 6.77 15.34 -12.59
C ALA A 11 7.24 14.61 -11.31
N PHE A 12 6.90 15.14 -10.14
CA PHE A 12 7.29 14.61 -8.82
C PHE A 12 6.13 14.70 -7.84
N CYS A 13 6.09 13.77 -6.89
CA CYS A 13 5.17 13.75 -5.77
C CYS A 13 5.53 14.85 -4.76
N ARG A 14 4.53 15.57 -4.25
CA ARG A 14 4.76 16.64 -3.25
C ARG A 14 4.99 16.11 -1.85
N ASP A 15 4.49 14.91 -1.55
CA ASP A 15 4.57 14.33 -0.21
C ASP A 15 5.88 13.57 0.01
N CYS A 16 6.39 12.90 -1.03
CA CYS A 16 7.60 12.06 -0.92
C CYS A 16 8.73 12.44 -1.89
N GLY A 17 8.52 13.39 -2.81
CA GLY A 17 9.53 13.81 -3.79
C GLY A 17 9.82 12.81 -4.91
N ALA A 18 9.19 11.63 -4.92
CA ALA A 18 9.42 10.60 -5.93
C ALA A 18 8.91 11.03 -7.31
N ARG A 19 9.57 10.59 -8.39
CA ARG A 19 9.14 10.87 -9.77
C ARG A 19 7.75 10.27 -10.02
N ALA A 20 6.87 11.04 -10.65
CA ALA A 20 5.55 10.57 -11.03
C ALA A 20 5.65 9.49 -12.11
N VAL A 21 4.91 8.39 -11.90
CA VAL A 21 4.90 7.22 -12.77
C VAL A 21 3.51 7.10 -13.39
N LYS A 22 3.46 7.11 -14.72
CA LYS A 22 2.20 6.99 -15.51
C LYS A 22 2.09 5.65 -16.24
N THR A 23 3.18 4.89 -16.28
CA THR A 23 3.31 3.62 -16.99
C THR A 23 4.04 2.60 -16.14
N CYS A 24 3.72 1.32 -16.31
CA CYS A 24 4.47 0.23 -15.69
C CYS A 24 5.92 0.23 -16.18
N GLY A 25 6.89 0.07 -15.27
CA GLY A 25 8.32 0.00 -15.62
C GLY A 25 8.72 -1.28 -16.37
N GLN A 26 7.92 -2.35 -16.30
CA GLN A 26 8.21 -3.64 -16.94
C GLN A 26 7.55 -3.81 -18.31
N CYS A 27 6.24 -3.54 -18.42
CA CYS A 27 5.49 -3.76 -19.67
C CYS A 27 5.02 -2.48 -20.35
N SER A 28 5.39 -1.31 -19.81
CA SER A 28 4.99 0.03 -20.32
C SER A 28 3.47 0.29 -20.37
N ALA A 29 2.65 -0.62 -19.83
CA ALA A 29 1.20 -0.44 -19.68
C ALA A 29 0.87 0.85 -18.94
N HIS A 30 -0.13 1.61 -19.42
CA HIS A 30 -0.62 2.78 -18.70
C HIS A 30 -1.24 2.39 -17.36
N ILE A 31 -0.87 3.13 -16.31
CA ILE A 31 -1.46 2.95 -14.98
C ILE A 31 -2.84 3.57 -14.99
N GLN A 32 -3.87 2.75 -14.77
CA GLN A 32 -5.25 3.22 -14.75
C GLN A 32 -5.52 4.09 -13.51
N GLY A 33 -5.63 5.40 -13.74
CA GLY A 33 -6.11 6.37 -12.77
C GLY A 33 -7.64 6.47 -12.75
N VAL A 34 -8.21 7.04 -11.69
CA VAL A 34 -9.58 7.54 -11.69
C VAL A 34 -9.60 9.02 -12.08
N ARG A 35 -10.48 9.39 -13.01
CA ARG A 35 -10.81 10.80 -13.26
C ARG A 35 -11.71 11.28 -12.14
N ILE A 36 -11.19 12.12 -11.25
CA ILE A 36 -12.01 12.82 -10.25
C ILE A 36 -12.59 14.07 -10.92
N PRO A 37 -13.93 14.21 -11.07
CA PRO A 37 -14.52 15.42 -11.60
C PRO A 37 -14.18 16.63 -10.70
N PRO A 38 -13.88 17.81 -11.27
CA PRO A 38 -13.57 18.99 -10.47
C PRO A 38 -14.78 19.36 -9.59
N LEU A 39 -14.53 19.56 -8.29
CA LEU A 39 -15.54 19.85 -7.25
C LEU A 39 -16.29 21.18 -7.44
N HIS A 40 -15.99 21.95 -8.49
CA HIS A 40 -16.54 23.29 -8.74
C HIS A 40 -17.81 23.31 -9.60
N THR A 41 -18.28 22.18 -10.11
CA THR A 41 -19.58 22.08 -10.79
C THR A 41 -20.71 21.63 -9.86
N ARG A 42 -20.55 21.76 -8.54
CA ARG A 42 -21.60 21.47 -7.55
C ARG A 42 -22.69 22.55 -7.57
N ARG A 43 -23.61 22.45 -8.53
CA ARG A 43 -24.97 23.01 -8.39
C ARG A 43 -26.02 21.89 -8.26
N ASP A 44 -25.58 20.65 -8.22
CA ASP A 44 -26.34 19.42 -8.05
C ASP A 44 -25.92 18.72 -6.74
N PHE A 45 -26.54 19.16 -5.65
CA PHE A 45 -26.41 18.57 -4.31
C PHE A 45 -27.03 17.16 -4.19
N SER A 46 -27.02 16.34 -5.24
CA SER A 46 -27.60 14.98 -5.26
C SER A 46 -26.55 13.86 -5.35
N MET A 47 -25.26 14.19 -5.37
CA MET A 47 -24.18 13.21 -5.21
C MET A 47 -23.34 13.55 -3.97
N LEU A 48 -23.99 13.53 -2.80
CA LEU A 48 -23.25 13.21 -1.59
C LEU A 48 -22.54 11.88 -1.88
N PRO A 49 -21.22 11.76 -1.60
CA PRO A 49 -20.59 10.45 -1.67
C PRO A 49 -21.42 9.53 -0.79
N SER A 50 -21.98 8.47 -1.39
CA SER A 50 -22.61 7.41 -0.60
C SER A 50 -21.62 7.04 0.51
N PRO A 51 -22.04 6.80 1.76
CA PRO A 51 -21.16 6.22 2.77
C PRO A 51 -20.50 4.91 2.31
N GLU A 52 -20.99 4.31 1.22
CA GLU A 52 -20.48 3.12 0.54
C GLU A 52 -19.46 3.41 -0.57
N ALA A 53 -19.22 4.69 -0.92
CA ALA A 53 -18.26 5.07 -1.96
C ALA A 53 -16.84 4.72 -1.48
N GLN A 54 -16.38 3.53 -1.88
CA GLN A 54 -15.05 3.06 -1.55
C GLN A 54 -14.02 4.07 -2.05
N PRO A 55 -13.13 4.58 -1.18
CA PRO A 55 -12.08 5.49 -1.62
C PRO A 55 -11.26 4.81 -2.71
N TYR A 56 -10.97 5.55 -3.79
CA TYR A 56 -10.14 5.04 -4.87
C TYR A 56 -8.84 4.49 -4.29
N ARG A 57 -8.59 3.19 -4.50
CA ARG A 57 -7.35 2.55 -4.07
C ARG A 57 -6.33 2.65 -5.19
N ILE A 58 -5.18 3.22 -4.88
CA ILE A 58 -4.02 3.23 -5.78
C ILE A 58 -3.66 1.76 -6.06
N PRO A 59 -3.57 1.32 -7.33
CA PRO A 59 -3.26 -0.06 -7.64
C PRO A 59 -1.85 -0.40 -7.13
N ALA A 60 -1.68 -1.54 -6.46
CA ALA A 60 -0.37 -1.95 -5.94
C ALA A 60 0.49 -2.64 -7.02
N HIS A 61 -0.14 -3.32 -7.96
CA HIS A 61 0.51 -4.11 -9.00
C HIS A 61 -0.07 -3.76 -10.37
N CYS A 62 0.72 -4.00 -11.41
CA CYS A 62 0.26 -3.86 -12.79
C CYS A 62 -0.76 -4.96 -13.13
N PRO A 63 -1.97 -4.61 -13.60
CA PRO A 63 -2.97 -5.60 -13.98
C PRO A 63 -2.59 -6.39 -15.24
N GLN A 64 -1.64 -5.89 -16.04
CA GLN A 64 -1.22 -6.58 -17.26
C GLN A 64 -0.07 -7.56 -17.05
N CYS A 65 0.89 -7.26 -16.17
CA CYS A 65 2.08 -8.11 -15.98
C CYS A 65 2.29 -8.58 -14.53
N GLY A 66 1.46 -8.14 -13.57
CA GLY A 66 1.57 -8.51 -12.16
C GLY A 66 2.72 -7.85 -11.39
N HIS A 67 3.58 -7.07 -12.07
CA HIS A 67 4.73 -6.44 -11.41
C HIS A 67 4.29 -5.36 -10.41
N ALA A 68 4.96 -5.31 -9.26
CA ALA A 68 4.72 -4.29 -8.24
C ALA A 68 5.07 -2.91 -8.79
N TYR A 69 4.27 -1.90 -8.47
CA TYR A 69 4.64 -0.52 -8.79
C TYR A 69 5.68 0.01 -7.80
N PRO A 70 6.43 1.08 -8.16
CA PRO A 70 7.52 1.59 -7.31
C PRO A 70 7.11 1.95 -5.88
N TRP A 71 5.87 2.44 -5.67
CA TRP A 71 5.36 2.69 -4.33
C TRP A 71 5.13 1.42 -3.52
N THR A 72 4.75 0.32 -4.17
CA THR A 72 4.57 -0.99 -3.53
C THR A 72 5.93 -1.57 -3.17
N GLU A 73 6.90 -1.52 -4.07
CA GLU A 73 8.28 -1.96 -3.81
C GLU A 73 8.92 -1.19 -2.66
N ALA A 74 8.79 0.15 -2.65
CA ALA A 74 9.31 0.99 -1.58
C ALA A 74 8.69 0.64 -0.22
N ARG A 75 7.38 0.37 -0.18
CA ARG A 75 6.70 -0.05 1.05
C ARG A 75 7.12 -1.46 1.49
N LEU A 76 7.27 -2.40 0.57
CA LEU A 76 7.77 -3.75 0.86
C LEU A 76 9.18 -3.69 1.45
N LYS A 77 10.06 -2.84 0.89
CA LYS A 77 11.40 -2.62 1.42
C LYS A 77 11.38 -2.02 2.82
N ALA A 78 10.58 -0.97 3.04
CA ALA A 78 10.45 -0.36 4.37
C ALA A 78 9.90 -1.35 5.40
N ALA A 79 8.92 -2.18 5.04
CA ALA A 79 8.39 -3.22 5.91
C ALA A 79 9.45 -4.29 6.23
N ALA A 80 10.29 -4.66 5.26
CA ALA A 80 11.39 -5.59 5.48
C ALA A 80 12.45 -5.03 6.45
N GLU A 81 12.82 -3.76 6.29
CA GLU A 81 13.74 -3.07 7.21
C GLU A 81 13.16 -3.01 8.63
N LEU A 82 11.85 -2.78 8.78
CA LEU A 82 11.19 -2.82 10.10
C LEU A 82 11.21 -4.21 10.74
N VAL A 83 11.10 -5.28 9.96
CA VAL A 83 11.27 -6.65 10.46
C VAL A 83 12.72 -6.88 10.92
N ASP A 84 13.69 -6.31 10.22
CA ASP A 84 15.11 -6.43 10.59
C ASP A 84 15.43 -5.72 11.91
N LEU A 85 14.69 -4.66 12.27
CA LEU A 85 14.79 -3.98 13.57
C LEU A 85 14.15 -4.75 14.74
N ALA A 86 13.40 -5.83 14.46
CA ALA A 86 12.72 -6.58 15.51
C ALA A 86 13.67 -7.55 16.23
N GLU A 87 14.41 -7.03 17.23
CA GLU A 87 15.40 -7.80 17.99
C GLU A 87 14.85 -9.08 18.64
N ALA A 88 13.56 -9.06 19.02
CA ALA A 88 12.86 -10.19 19.63
C ALA A 88 12.62 -11.39 18.70
N LEU A 89 12.85 -11.24 17.38
CA LEU A 89 12.71 -12.32 16.40
C LEU A 89 14.06 -12.94 16.08
N SER A 90 14.07 -14.27 15.91
CA SER A 90 15.26 -14.98 15.40
C SER A 90 15.54 -14.59 13.93
N ALA A 91 16.76 -14.90 13.45
CA ALA A 91 17.13 -14.63 12.07
C ALA A 91 16.21 -15.38 11.07
N GLU A 92 15.84 -16.61 11.40
CA GLU A 92 14.92 -17.44 10.62
C GLU A 92 13.51 -16.83 10.60
N GLU A 93 13.03 -16.32 11.74
CA GLU A 93 11.73 -15.68 11.83
C GLU A 93 11.68 -14.38 11.03
N ARG A 94 12.73 -13.55 11.11
CA ARG A 94 12.83 -12.33 10.29
C ARG A 94 12.86 -12.66 8.81
N ALA A 95 13.64 -13.66 8.41
CA ALA A 95 13.69 -14.11 7.02
C ALA A 95 12.31 -14.57 6.53
N GLN A 96 11.60 -15.36 7.35
CA GLN A 96 10.27 -15.86 7.00
C GLN A 96 9.24 -14.74 6.89
N LEU A 97 9.21 -13.79 7.84
CA LEU A 97 8.28 -12.65 7.78
C LEU A 97 8.55 -11.76 6.57
N LYS A 98 9.82 -11.53 6.21
CA LYS A 98 10.18 -10.77 5.00
C LYS A 98 9.73 -11.48 3.73
N ALA A 99 9.89 -12.80 3.63
CA ALA A 99 9.42 -13.58 2.49
C ALA A 99 7.88 -13.57 2.34
N ASP A 100 7.19 -13.36 3.46
CA ASP A 100 5.74 -13.33 3.55
C ASP A 100 5.14 -11.96 3.12
N LEU A 101 5.94 -10.88 3.08
CA LEU A 101 5.47 -9.52 2.73
C LEU A 101 4.73 -9.41 1.38
N PRO A 102 5.24 -9.98 0.26
CA PRO A 102 4.55 -9.88 -1.02
C PRO A 102 3.16 -10.52 -1.01
N ALA A 103 2.99 -11.63 -0.28
CA ALA A 103 1.72 -12.34 -0.14
C ALA A 103 0.70 -11.63 0.78
N LEU A 104 1.16 -10.67 1.60
CA LEU A 104 0.28 -9.77 2.33
C LEU A 104 -0.13 -8.54 1.51
N ALA A 105 0.76 -8.07 0.64
CA ALA A 105 0.49 -6.94 -0.26
C ALA A 105 -0.42 -7.35 -1.44
N ASN A 106 -0.39 -8.63 -1.81
CA ASN A 106 -1.21 -9.21 -2.87
C ASN A 106 -2.09 -10.31 -2.28
N GLU A 107 -3.40 -10.05 -2.12
CA GLU A 107 -4.35 -11.05 -1.64
C GLU A 107 -4.35 -12.26 -2.57
N GLY A 108 -4.00 -13.41 -2.01
CA GLY A 108 -3.92 -14.69 -2.70
C GLY A 108 -4.22 -15.86 -1.75
N PRO A 109 -4.20 -17.09 -2.26
CA PRO A 109 -4.57 -18.28 -1.47
C PRO A 109 -3.66 -18.52 -0.26
N GLN A 110 -2.44 -17.98 -0.27
CA GLN A 110 -1.50 -18.06 0.86
C GLN A 110 -1.68 -16.94 1.89
N SER A 111 -2.45 -15.88 1.60
CA SER A 111 -2.63 -14.74 2.49
C SER A 111 -3.13 -15.11 3.90
N PRO A 112 -4.11 -16.03 4.12
CA PRO A 112 -4.52 -16.38 5.48
C PRO A 112 -3.41 -17.06 6.30
N VAL A 113 -2.60 -17.91 5.67
CA VAL A 113 -1.46 -18.58 6.32
C VAL A 113 -0.39 -17.56 6.70
N THR A 114 -0.10 -16.67 5.75
CA THR A 114 0.87 -15.59 5.87
C THR A 114 0.46 -14.60 6.98
N ALA A 115 -0.82 -14.20 7.02
CA ALA A 115 -1.37 -13.33 8.06
C ALA A 115 -1.28 -13.94 9.45
N GLN A 116 -1.53 -15.25 9.59
CA GLN A 116 -1.39 -15.93 10.88
C GLN A 116 0.06 -16.00 11.35
N ARG A 117 1.02 -16.26 10.45
CA ARG A 117 2.46 -16.22 10.79
C ARG A 117 2.89 -14.83 11.21
N TRP A 118 2.42 -13.81 10.49
CA TRP A 118 2.64 -12.42 10.86
C TRP A 118 2.07 -12.07 12.22
N LYS A 119 0.83 -12.47 12.53
CA LYS A 119 0.22 -12.27 13.84
C LYS A 119 1.05 -12.89 14.97
N LYS A 120 1.57 -14.11 14.76
CA LYS A 120 2.45 -14.79 15.73
C LYS A 120 3.79 -14.07 15.90
N GLY A 121 4.42 -13.65 14.81
CA GLY A 121 5.67 -12.90 14.85
C GLY A 121 5.50 -11.57 15.57
N LEU A 122 4.45 -10.83 15.24
CA LEU A 122 4.14 -9.53 15.84
C LEU A 122 3.80 -9.61 17.34
N ALA A 123 3.26 -10.73 17.82
CA ALA A 123 3.00 -10.96 19.23
C ALA A 123 4.30 -11.13 20.05
N LYS A 124 5.39 -11.58 19.42
CA LYS A 124 6.71 -11.70 20.07
C LYS A 124 7.42 -10.36 20.17
N VAL A 125 7.24 -9.50 19.18
CA VAL A 125 7.82 -8.16 19.21
C VAL A 125 6.96 -7.32 20.15
N GLY A 126 7.47 -6.89 21.30
CA GLY A 126 6.72 -6.11 22.29
C GLY A 126 6.10 -4.80 21.76
N GLY A 127 5.31 -4.15 22.63
CA GLY A 127 4.45 -3.01 22.33
C GLY A 127 5.15 -1.76 21.77
N ASP A 128 6.40 -1.49 22.13
CA ASP A 128 7.09 -0.25 21.76
C ASP A 128 7.38 -0.13 20.25
N LEU A 129 7.57 -1.26 19.57
CA LEU A 129 7.72 -1.29 18.10
C LEU A 129 6.37 -1.48 17.39
N TYR A 130 5.26 -1.78 18.10
CA TYR A 130 3.95 -2.13 17.53
C TYR A 130 3.32 -0.94 16.80
N GLY A 131 3.32 0.25 17.39
CA GLY A 131 2.63 1.41 16.80
C GLY A 131 3.21 1.88 15.46
N VAL A 132 4.55 1.91 15.32
CA VAL A 132 5.20 2.40 14.09
C VAL A 132 5.18 1.34 12.99
N ARG A 133 5.40 0.06 13.33
CA ARG A 133 5.41 -1.04 12.34
C ARG A 133 4.02 -1.33 11.77
N MET A 134 2.98 -1.23 12.61
CA MET A 134 1.59 -1.43 12.21
C MET A 134 1.06 -0.32 11.29
N LYS A 135 1.64 0.89 11.36
CA LYS A 135 1.29 1.97 10.43
C LYS A 135 1.79 1.68 9.00
N VAL A 136 3.05 1.29 8.87
CA VAL A 136 3.65 0.96 7.57
C VAL A 136 3.03 -0.31 6.97
N LEU A 137 2.78 -1.32 7.81
CA LEU A 137 2.06 -2.52 7.38
C LEU A 137 0.60 -2.23 7.05
N GLY A 138 -0.08 -1.37 7.81
CA GLY A 138 -1.43 -0.92 7.51
C GLY A 138 -1.53 -0.23 6.14
N ASP A 139 -0.54 0.55 5.73
CA ASP A 139 -0.58 1.17 4.40
C ASP A 139 -0.16 0.22 3.26
N LEU A 140 0.45 -0.92 3.59
CA LEU A 140 0.88 -1.95 2.65
C LEU A 140 -0.20 -3.04 2.45
N VAL A 141 -0.83 -3.48 3.53
CA VAL A 141 -1.71 -4.65 3.52
C VAL A 141 -3.14 -4.28 3.12
N THR A 142 -3.78 -5.21 2.42
CA THR A 142 -5.16 -5.06 1.96
C THR A 142 -6.14 -4.94 3.13
N ALA A 143 -7.35 -4.43 2.87
CA ALA A 143 -8.36 -4.28 3.91
C ALA A 143 -8.72 -5.61 4.59
N SER A 144 -8.71 -6.73 3.87
CA SER A 144 -9.02 -8.04 4.46
C SER A 144 -7.90 -8.53 5.38
N VAL A 145 -6.63 -8.26 5.03
CA VAL A 145 -5.48 -8.60 5.87
C VAL A 145 -5.45 -7.74 7.14
N LYS A 146 -5.85 -6.46 7.06
CA LYS A 146 -6.02 -5.60 8.26
C LYS A 146 -6.97 -6.23 9.27
N GLY A 147 -8.13 -6.69 8.82
CA GLY A 147 -9.11 -7.36 9.69
C GLY A 147 -8.56 -8.63 10.35
N GLN A 148 -7.73 -9.40 9.64
CA GLN A 148 -7.07 -10.60 10.19
C GLN A 148 -6.00 -10.27 11.24
N LEU A 149 -5.34 -9.13 11.08
CA LEU A 149 -4.35 -8.59 12.01
C LEU A 149 -4.98 -7.86 13.21
N GLY A 150 -6.30 -7.63 13.20
CA GLY A 150 -7.01 -6.89 14.25
C GLY A 150 -6.77 -5.38 14.18
N MET A 151 -6.54 -4.86 12.97
CA MET A 151 -6.40 -3.43 12.66
C MET A 151 -7.70 -2.81 12.16
#